data_AF-A0A845SFM7-F1
#
_entry.id   AF-A0A845SFM7-F1
#
_cell.length_a   1.000
_cell.length_b   1.000
_cell.length_c   1.000
_cell.angle_alpha   90.00
_cell.angle_beta   90.00
_cell.angle_gamma   90.00
#
_symmetry.space_group_name_H-M   'P 1'
#
loop_
_entity.id
_entity.type
_entity.pdbx_description
1 polymer ?
#
loop_
_entity_poly.entity_id
_entity_poly.type
_entity_poly.pdbx_seq_one_letter_code
_entity_poly.pdbx_strand_id
1 'polypeptide(L)'
;MTTITTSTPAATAGDEPEMAFGEPWQAEAFATALQLSRNGLYRWSEWVEVFSRTIRERPQRPDETLGEAYYRQWLGALETLLQGKSLLSGEDVDARQALWHLAYLHTPHGQPVSLQRVAHIIDPCATLDRVADPHAAHHHHGHAHGGRPIPTPITVVPGAG
;
A
#
# COMPACT_ATOMS: atom_id res chain seq x y z
N MET A 1 8.76 -69.10 -4.73
CA MET A 1 8.76 -68.10 -5.81
C MET A 1 7.63 -67.14 -5.50
N THR A 2 7.92 -66.08 -4.75
CA THR A 2 6.90 -65.18 -4.17
C THR A 2 6.90 -63.89 -4.97
N THR A 3 5.87 -63.64 -5.75
CA THR A 3 5.69 -62.38 -6.48
C THR A 3 5.17 -61.33 -5.52
N ILE A 4 5.95 -60.27 -5.32
CA ILE A 4 5.53 -59.08 -4.57
C ILE A 4 4.87 -58.16 -5.59
N THR A 5 3.53 -58.08 -5.55
CA THR A 5 2.79 -57.08 -6.32
C THR A 5 3.01 -55.72 -5.65
N THR A 6 3.85 -54.87 -6.24
CA THR A 6 3.96 -53.47 -5.85
C THR A 6 2.68 -52.75 -6.27
N SER A 7 1.78 -52.54 -5.32
CA SER A 7 0.60 -51.69 -5.49
C SER A 7 1.07 -50.23 -5.46
N THR A 8 1.14 -49.60 -6.63
CA THR A 8 1.29 -48.15 -6.79
C THR A 8 0.06 -47.47 -6.18
N PRO A 9 0.19 -46.58 -5.17
CA PRO A 9 -0.96 -45.78 -4.77
C PRO A 9 -1.33 -44.84 -5.94
N ALA A 10 -2.59 -44.90 -6.33
CA ALA A 10 -3.16 -44.00 -7.33
C ALA A 10 -2.97 -42.55 -6.88
N ALA A 11 -2.32 -41.75 -7.72
CA ALA A 11 -2.32 -40.30 -7.59
C ALA A 11 -3.79 -39.83 -7.65
N THR A 12 -4.27 -39.27 -6.55
CA THR A 12 -5.56 -38.59 -6.52
C THR A 12 -5.45 -37.36 -7.41
N ALA A 13 -6.13 -37.40 -8.57
CA ALA A 13 -6.40 -36.22 -9.36
C ALA A 13 -7.27 -35.27 -8.53
N GLY A 14 -6.72 -34.13 -8.11
CA GLY A 14 -7.52 -33.09 -7.46
C GLY A 14 -6.77 -32.04 -6.64
N ASP A 15 -5.54 -32.30 -6.20
CA ASP A 15 -4.76 -31.30 -5.42
C ASP A 15 -3.67 -30.67 -6.30
N GLU A 16 -4.06 -30.03 -7.41
CA GLU A 16 -3.26 -28.85 -7.77
C GLU A 16 -3.58 -27.82 -6.69
N PRO A 17 -2.60 -27.35 -5.90
CA PRO A 17 -2.86 -26.29 -4.94
C PRO A 17 -3.49 -25.16 -5.75
N GLU A 18 -4.76 -24.84 -5.46
CA GLU A 18 -5.43 -23.74 -6.10
C GLU A 18 -4.51 -22.54 -5.89
N MET A 19 -3.81 -22.11 -6.94
CA MET A 19 -2.88 -21.00 -6.89
C MET A 19 -3.70 -19.72 -6.93
N ALA A 20 -4.64 -19.61 -5.99
CA ALA A 20 -5.48 -18.47 -5.80
C ALA A 20 -4.60 -17.37 -5.21
N PHE A 21 -4.75 -16.17 -5.78
CA PHE A 21 -4.29 -14.96 -5.13
C PHE A 21 -5.05 -14.82 -3.81
N GLY A 22 -4.33 -14.59 -2.72
CA GLY A 22 -4.92 -14.42 -1.39
C GLY A 22 -5.72 -13.12 -1.27
N GLU A 23 -5.37 -12.12 -2.08
CA GLU A 23 -6.07 -10.84 -2.16
C GLU A 23 -6.15 -10.36 -3.62
N PRO A 24 -7.20 -9.63 -4.04
CA PRO A 24 -7.36 -9.18 -5.43
C PRO A 24 -6.17 -8.36 -5.96
N TRP A 25 -5.59 -7.49 -5.12
CA TRP A 25 -4.46 -6.64 -5.51
C TRP A 25 -3.20 -7.45 -5.90
N GLN A 26 -3.06 -8.68 -5.39
CA GLN A 26 -1.93 -9.54 -5.73
C GLN A 26 -1.97 -9.96 -7.20
N ALA A 27 -3.17 -10.24 -7.72
CA ALA A 27 -3.38 -10.53 -9.14
C ALA A 27 -3.03 -9.32 -10.00
N GLU A 28 -3.42 -8.12 -9.56
CA GLU A 28 -3.12 -6.87 -10.23
C GLU A 28 -1.61 -6.58 -10.27
N ALA A 29 -0.90 -6.77 -9.15
CA ALA A 29 0.55 -6.61 -9.06
C ALA A 29 1.29 -7.59 -9.99
N PHE A 30 0.86 -8.86 -10.01
CA PHE A 30 1.37 -9.87 -10.94
C PHE A 30 1.14 -9.47 -12.40
N ALA A 31 -0.11 -9.13 -12.75
CA ALA A 31 -0.48 -8.74 -14.09
C ALA A 31 0.27 -7.50 -14.57
N THR A 32 0.49 -6.53 -13.68
CA THR A 32 1.27 -5.31 -13.96
C THR A 32 2.72 -5.67 -14.30
N ALA A 33 3.39 -6.46 -13.46
CA ALA A 33 4.77 -6.88 -13.72
C ALA A 33 4.87 -7.66 -15.05
N LEU A 34 3.92 -8.57 -15.32
CA LEU A 34 3.90 -9.33 -16.56
C LEU A 34 3.69 -8.42 -17.78
N GLN A 35 2.75 -7.47 -17.73
CA GLN A 35 2.47 -6.56 -18.83
C GLN A 35 3.65 -5.62 -19.12
N LEU A 36 4.31 -5.07 -18.10
CA LEU A 36 5.49 -4.23 -18.29
C LEU A 36 6.60 -5.00 -19.01
N SER A 37 6.79 -6.28 -18.66
CA SER A 37 7.76 -7.14 -19.36
C SER A 37 7.35 -7.43 -20.80
N ARG A 38 6.08 -7.77 -21.04
CA ARG A 38 5.55 -8.03 -22.39
C ARG A 38 5.64 -6.81 -23.30
N ASN A 39 5.54 -5.61 -22.74
CA ASN A 39 5.75 -4.34 -23.45
C ASN A 39 7.22 -3.96 -23.61
N GLY A 40 8.17 -4.80 -23.18
CA GLY A 40 9.59 -4.63 -23.44
C GLY A 40 10.31 -3.66 -22.49
N LEU A 41 9.68 -3.21 -21.41
CA LEU A 41 10.36 -2.34 -20.43
C LEU A 41 11.50 -3.08 -19.72
N TYR A 42 11.32 -4.36 -19.46
CA TYR A 42 12.37 -5.28 -19.03
C TYR A 42 12.12 -6.68 -19.56
N ARG A 43 13.19 -7.47 -19.64
CA ARG A 43 13.11 -8.90 -19.91
C ARG A 43 12.73 -9.64 -18.63
N TRP A 44 11.99 -10.74 -18.77
CA TRP A 44 11.64 -11.60 -17.64
C TRP A 44 12.87 -12.13 -16.88
N SER A 45 14.00 -12.33 -17.57
CA SER A 45 15.26 -12.73 -16.92
C SER A 45 15.82 -11.66 -15.97
N GLU A 46 15.73 -10.38 -16.35
CA GLU A 46 16.11 -9.25 -15.48
C GLU A 46 15.19 -9.22 -14.24
N TRP A 47 13.88 -9.44 -14.43
CA TRP A 47 12.94 -9.54 -13.33
C TRP A 47 13.32 -10.65 -12.34
N VAL A 48 13.59 -11.87 -12.82
CA VAL A 48 13.97 -13.01 -11.97
C VAL A 48 15.24 -12.72 -11.19
N GLU A 49 16.24 -12.08 -11.80
CA GLU A 49 17.48 -11.68 -11.14
C GLU A 49 17.23 -10.70 -10.00
N VAL A 50 16.49 -9.60 -10.27
CA VAL A 50 16.17 -8.59 -9.26
C VAL A 50 15.32 -9.18 -8.15
N PHE A 51 14.27 -9.95 -8.48
CA PHE A 51 13.38 -10.54 -7.50
C PHE A 51 14.08 -11.54 -6.58
N SER A 52 14.93 -12.42 -7.13
CA SER A 52 15.71 -13.38 -6.35
C SER A 52 16.67 -12.68 -5.39
N ARG A 53 17.28 -11.57 -5.83
CA ARG A 53 18.12 -10.73 -4.97
C ARG A 53 17.30 -10.08 -3.85
N THR A 54 16.14 -9.50 -4.17
CA THR A 54 15.25 -8.86 -3.18
C THR A 54 14.78 -9.85 -2.12
N ILE A 55 14.42 -11.09 -2.48
CA ILE A 55 14.06 -12.15 -1.52
C ILE A 55 15.20 -12.40 -0.52
N ARG A 56 16.44 -12.45 -1.00
CA ARG A 56 17.62 -12.67 -0.17
C ARG A 56 17.93 -11.50 0.76
N GLU A 57 17.79 -10.27 0.26
CA GLU A 57 18.09 -9.04 1.00
C GLU A 57 16.98 -8.68 2.00
N ARG A 58 15.74 -9.08 1.73
CA ARG A 58 14.56 -8.71 2.52
C ARG A 58 13.78 -9.96 2.95
N PRO A 59 14.34 -10.83 3.81
CA PRO A 59 13.68 -12.06 4.26
C PRO A 59 12.33 -11.78 4.93
N GLN A 60 11.53 -12.83 5.11
CA GLN A 60 10.27 -12.77 5.84
C GLN A 60 10.50 -12.25 7.26
N ARG A 61 9.64 -11.32 7.70
CA ARG A 61 9.68 -10.81 9.08
C ARG A 61 8.91 -11.75 10.02
N PRO A 62 9.21 -11.76 11.34
CA PRO A 62 8.55 -12.66 12.30
C PRO A 62 7.02 -12.48 12.39
N ASP A 63 6.53 -11.29 12.07
CA ASP A 63 5.12 -10.87 12.11
C ASP A 63 4.40 -11.01 10.77
N GLU A 64 5.09 -11.41 9.69
CA GLU A 64 4.52 -11.59 8.37
C GLU A 64 4.17 -13.06 8.11
N THR A 65 3.05 -13.30 7.44
CA THR A 65 2.77 -14.56 6.77
C THR A 65 3.71 -14.74 5.56
N LEU A 66 3.83 -15.97 5.06
CA LEU A 66 4.61 -16.26 3.86
C LEU A 66 4.12 -15.45 2.64
N GLY A 67 2.80 -15.30 2.49
CA GLY A 67 2.18 -14.56 1.39
C GLY A 67 2.45 -13.05 1.48
N GLU A 68 2.36 -12.47 2.67
CA GLU A 68 2.67 -11.05 2.89
C GLU A 68 4.15 -10.76 2.58
N ALA A 69 5.06 -11.60 3.07
CA ALA A 69 6.48 -11.47 2.76
C ALA A 69 6.74 -11.58 1.25
N TYR A 70 6.14 -12.57 0.59
CA TYR A 70 6.29 -12.81 -0.84
C TYR A 70 5.87 -11.60 -1.67
N TYR A 71 4.67 -11.05 -1.44
CA TYR A 71 4.21 -9.90 -2.24
C TYR A 71 4.86 -8.58 -1.83
N ARG A 72 5.28 -8.41 -0.58
CA ARG A 72 6.16 -7.29 -0.20
C ARG A 72 7.48 -7.32 -0.97
N GLN A 73 8.10 -8.49 -1.10
CA GLN A 73 9.32 -8.68 -1.88
C GLN A 73 9.06 -8.48 -3.38
N TRP A 74 7.91 -8.95 -3.90
CA TRP A 74 7.49 -8.78 -5.29
C TRP A 74 7.38 -7.29 -5.66
N LEU A 75 6.62 -6.53 -4.86
CA LEU A 75 6.46 -5.09 -5.08
C LEU A 75 7.79 -4.34 -4.96
N GLY A 76 8.61 -4.65 -3.94
CA GLY A 76 9.92 -4.03 -3.78
C GLY A 76 10.88 -4.33 -4.94
N ALA A 77 10.81 -5.54 -5.53
CA ALA A 77 11.58 -5.87 -6.72
C ALA A 77 11.11 -5.08 -7.96
N LEU A 78 9.79 -4.91 -8.12
CA LEU A 78 9.22 -4.10 -9.19
C LEU A 78 9.62 -2.64 -9.11
N GLU A 79 9.50 -2.04 -7.92
CA GLU A 79 9.95 -0.67 -7.68
C GLU A 79 11.44 -0.50 -7.98
N THR A 80 12.29 -1.42 -7.50
CA THR A 80 13.74 -1.40 -7.75
C THR A 80 14.05 -1.46 -9.25
N LEU A 81 13.36 -2.33 -9.98
CA LEU A 81 13.57 -2.51 -11.42
C LEU A 81 13.13 -1.28 -12.23
N LEU A 82 12.00 -0.65 -11.85
CA LEU A 82 11.50 0.56 -12.50
C LEU A 82 12.35 1.80 -12.17
N GLN A 83 12.84 1.90 -10.93
CA GLN A 83 13.80 2.93 -10.51
C GLN A 83 15.11 2.84 -11.31
N GLY A 84 15.65 1.63 -11.49
CA GLY A 84 16.84 1.40 -12.32
C GLY A 84 16.67 1.82 -13.78
N LYS A 85 15.42 2.00 -14.24
CA LYS A 85 15.07 2.49 -15.59
C LYS A 85 14.60 3.94 -15.62
N SER A 86 14.68 4.66 -14.49
CA SER A 86 14.23 6.06 -14.35
C SER A 86 12.76 6.27 -14.73
N LEU A 87 11.92 5.23 -14.57
CA LEU A 87 10.48 5.30 -14.83
C LEU A 87 9.65 5.63 -13.58
N LEU A 88 10.27 5.49 -12.42
CA LEU A 88 9.66 5.70 -11.10
C LEU A 88 10.77 6.16 -10.16
N SER A 89 10.52 7.19 -9.35
CA SER A 89 11.38 7.54 -8.21
C SER A 89 10.77 7.04 -6.90
N GLY A 90 11.57 6.98 -5.83
CA GLY A 90 11.02 6.73 -4.49
C GLY A 90 10.01 7.82 -4.08
N GLU A 91 10.32 9.08 -4.41
CA GLU A 91 9.45 10.22 -4.14
C GLU A 91 8.09 10.10 -4.84
N ASP A 92 8.03 9.54 -6.06
CA ASP A 92 6.76 9.29 -6.75
C ASP A 92 5.88 8.27 -6.01
N VAL A 93 6.49 7.22 -5.45
CA VAL A 93 5.79 6.19 -4.67
C VAL A 93 5.28 6.79 -3.37
N ASP A 94 6.13 7.51 -2.64
CA ASP A 94 5.78 8.14 -1.37
C ASP A 94 4.67 9.18 -1.56
N ALA A 95 4.78 10.02 -2.59
CA ALA A 95 3.77 11.01 -2.94
C ALA A 95 2.44 10.34 -3.29
N ARG A 96 2.48 9.22 -4.04
CA ARG A 96 1.27 8.46 -4.39
C ARG A 96 0.61 7.83 -3.16
N GLN A 97 1.38 7.25 -2.25
CA GLN A 97 0.88 6.70 -1.00
C GLN A 97 0.24 7.78 -0.13
N ALA A 98 0.91 8.93 0.02
CA ALA A 98 0.40 10.06 0.77
C ALA A 98 -0.91 10.61 0.17
N LEU A 99 -1.01 10.70 -1.16
CA LEU A 99 -2.26 11.09 -1.82
C LEU A 99 -3.40 10.12 -1.53
N TRP A 100 -3.16 8.80 -1.57
CA TRP A 100 -4.21 7.83 -1.24
C TRP A 100 -4.63 7.92 0.23
N HIS A 101 -3.70 8.15 1.15
CA HIS A 101 -4.01 8.38 2.56
C HIS A 101 -4.88 9.63 2.72
N LEU A 102 -4.47 10.75 2.12
CA LEU A 102 -5.26 11.99 2.14
C LEU A 102 -6.64 11.79 1.50
N ALA A 103 -6.73 11.07 0.39
CA ALA A 103 -8.01 10.76 -0.25
C ALA A 103 -8.95 10.02 0.70
N TYR A 104 -8.42 9.06 1.47
CA TYR A 104 -9.18 8.35 2.51
C TYR A 104 -9.67 9.32 3.59
N LEU A 105 -8.80 10.17 4.16
CA LEU A 105 -9.16 11.15 5.20
C LEU A 105 -10.18 12.20 4.73
N HIS A 106 -10.13 12.59 3.45
CA HIS A 106 -11.03 13.55 2.84
C HIS A 106 -12.31 12.92 2.26
N THR A 107 -12.52 11.60 2.42
CA THR A 107 -13.72 10.91 1.96
C THR A 107 -14.73 10.80 3.10
N PRO A 108 -15.92 11.43 2.99
CA PRO A 108 -16.98 11.23 3.98
C PRO A 108 -17.35 9.76 4.14
N HIS A 109 -17.71 9.35 5.36
CA HIS A 109 -18.11 7.98 5.63
C HIS A 109 -19.22 7.51 4.68
N GLY A 110 -19.08 6.29 4.15
CA GLY A 110 -20.02 5.69 3.20
C GLY A 110 -19.85 6.13 1.74
N GLN A 111 -18.89 7.02 1.43
CA GLN A 111 -18.55 7.38 0.06
C GLN A 111 -17.31 6.61 -0.43
N PRO A 112 -17.18 6.33 -1.75
CA PRO A 112 -15.98 5.71 -2.29
C PRO A 112 -14.78 6.67 -2.24
N VAL A 113 -13.60 6.12 -1.93
CA VAL A 113 -12.33 6.84 -1.90
C VAL A 113 -11.88 7.14 -3.34
N SER A 114 -11.48 8.38 -3.61
CA SER A 114 -11.13 8.85 -4.96
C SER A 114 -9.98 9.84 -4.90
N LEU A 115 -8.92 9.59 -5.67
CA LEU A 115 -7.77 10.48 -5.79
C LEU A 115 -8.14 11.85 -6.37
N GLN A 116 -9.22 11.96 -7.16
CA GLN A 116 -9.68 13.23 -7.72
C GLN A 116 -10.01 14.26 -6.63
N ARG A 117 -10.43 13.83 -5.42
CA ARG A 117 -10.67 14.76 -4.30
C ARG A 117 -9.41 15.50 -3.85
N VAL A 118 -8.25 14.87 -4.00
CA VAL A 118 -6.96 15.37 -3.51
C VAL A 118 -5.98 15.68 -4.64
N ALA A 119 -6.42 15.63 -5.90
CA ALA A 119 -5.58 15.88 -7.07
C ALA A 119 -4.98 17.30 -7.12
N HIS A 120 -5.52 18.23 -6.33
CA HIS A 120 -5.02 19.61 -6.21
C HIS A 120 -3.89 19.75 -5.18
N ILE A 121 -3.56 18.70 -4.42
CA ILE A 121 -2.50 18.73 -3.40
C ILE A 121 -1.15 18.54 -4.10
N ILE A 122 -0.33 19.59 -4.07
CA ILE A 122 0.97 19.64 -4.75
C ILE A 122 2.06 18.87 -3.99
N ASP A 123 2.05 18.98 -2.66
CA ASP A 123 3.00 18.28 -1.77
C ASP A 123 2.21 17.40 -0.80
N PRO A 124 1.87 16.16 -1.21
CA PRO A 124 1.03 15.27 -0.42
C PRO A 124 1.74 14.76 0.83
N CYS A 125 3.04 14.52 0.79
CA CYS A 125 3.81 14.07 1.95
C CYS A 125 3.80 15.13 3.05
N ALA A 126 4.20 16.38 2.75
CA ALA A 126 4.19 17.45 3.73
C ALA A 126 2.77 17.81 4.21
N THR A 127 1.76 17.58 3.37
CA THR A 127 0.36 17.80 3.75
C THR A 127 -0.14 16.72 4.70
N LEU A 128 0.22 15.46 4.47
CA LEU A 128 -0.13 14.37 5.36
C LEU A 128 0.53 14.52 6.74
N ASP A 129 1.80 14.94 6.79
CA ASP A 129 2.51 15.22 8.04
C ASP A 129 1.78 16.27 8.91
N ARG A 130 1.29 17.35 8.28
CA ARG A 130 0.50 18.39 8.96
C ARG A 130 -0.84 17.89 9.50
N VAL A 131 -1.44 16.88 8.88
CA VAL A 131 -2.69 16.27 9.36
C VAL A 131 -2.42 15.31 10.52
N ALA A 132 -1.30 14.58 10.47
CA ALA A 132 -0.88 13.67 11.54
C ALA A 132 -0.44 14.42 12.81
N ASP A 133 0.19 15.58 12.67
CA ASP A 133 0.56 16.46 13.77
C ASP A 133 -0.08 17.86 13.64
N PRO A 134 -1.32 18.04 14.12
CA PRO A 134 -2.00 19.34 14.08
C PRO A 134 -1.33 20.40 14.98
N HIS A 135 -0.40 20.01 15.87
CA HIS A 135 0.31 20.92 16.76
C HIS A 135 1.66 21.40 16.19
N ALA A 136 2.27 20.68 15.24
CA ALA A 136 3.50 21.11 14.55
C ALA A 136 3.34 22.43 13.76
N ALA A 137 2.13 22.75 13.30
CA ALA A 137 1.85 23.98 12.56
C ALA A 137 1.73 25.25 13.46
N HIS A 138 1.78 25.10 14.79
CA HIS A 138 1.53 26.20 15.74
C HIS A 138 2.80 26.85 16.35
N HIS A 139 3.99 26.67 15.75
CA HIS A 139 5.21 27.28 16.29
C HIS A 139 5.33 28.79 15.97
N HIS A 140 5.05 29.58 17.01
CA HIS A 140 5.46 30.97 17.32
C HIS A 140 4.91 32.14 16.47
N HIS A 141 3.66 32.52 16.75
CA HIS A 141 3.35 33.95 16.92
C HIS A 141 3.38 34.29 18.42
N GLY A 142 4.45 34.96 18.86
CA GLY A 142 4.52 35.54 20.20
C GLY A 142 3.53 36.70 20.31
N HIS A 143 2.28 36.40 20.68
CA HIS A 143 1.30 37.43 21.02
C HIS A 143 1.47 37.85 22.49
N ALA A 144 1.89 39.10 22.68
CA ALA A 144 1.85 39.77 23.96
C ALA A 144 0.41 39.79 24.52
N HIS A 145 0.27 39.44 25.79
CA HIS A 145 -1.00 39.34 26.50
C HIS A 145 -1.76 40.67 26.58
N GLY A 146 -3.01 40.66 26.14
CA GLY A 146 -4.00 41.71 26.42
C GLY A 146 -5.42 41.13 26.48
N GLY A 147 -5.89 40.85 27.70
CA GLY A 147 -7.32 40.79 28.10
C GLY A 147 -8.29 39.88 27.31
N ARG A 148 -8.62 38.72 27.87
CA ARG A 148 -9.66 37.80 27.37
C ARG A 148 -11.07 38.25 27.81
N PRO A 149 -12.08 38.40 26.92
CA PRO A 149 -13.48 38.39 27.35
C PRO A 149 -14.01 36.95 27.41
N ILE A 150 -14.74 36.64 28.47
CA ILE A 150 -15.35 35.33 28.76
C ILE A 150 -16.69 35.23 27.99
N PRO A 151 -16.95 34.19 27.18
CA PRO A 151 -18.25 34.01 26.57
C PRO A 151 -19.28 33.47 27.59
N THR A 152 -20.46 34.08 27.64
CA THR A 152 -21.61 33.65 28.45
C THR A 152 -22.31 32.44 27.83
N PRO A 153 -22.78 31.46 28.62
CA PRO A 153 -23.52 30.31 28.11
C PRO A 153 -24.93 30.71 27.63
N ILE A 154 -25.32 30.20 26.46
CA ILE A 154 -26.68 30.32 25.92
C ILE A 154 -27.46 29.06 26.33
N THR A 155 -28.56 29.24 27.07
CA THR A 155 -29.50 28.16 27.40
C THR A 155 -30.51 27.98 26.26
N VAL A 156 -30.61 26.77 25.71
CA VAL A 156 -31.68 26.38 24.76
C VAL A 156 -32.65 25.46 25.49
N VAL A 157 -33.92 25.87 25.55
CA VAL A 157 -35.03 25.06 26.08
C VAL A 157 -35.65 24.25 24.92
N PRO A 158 -35.94 22.95 25.08
CA PRO A 158 -36.65 22.19 24.05
C PRO A 158 -38.13 22.60 24.01
N GLY A 159 -38.61 23.02 22.85
CA GLY A 159 -40.03 23.27 22.61
C GLY A 159 -40.81 21.95 22.52
N ALA A 160 -41.86 21.84 23.31
CA ALA A 160 -42.91 20.83 23.15
C ALA A 160 -43.96 21.36 22.16
N GLY A 161 -44.32 20.51 21.19
CA GLY A 161 -45.40 20.73 20.23
C GLY A 161 -45.66 19.43 19.49
#